data_AF-A0A929IZ75-F1
#
_entry.id   AF-A0A929IZ75-F1
#
_cell.length_a   1.000
_cell.length_b   1.000
_cell.length_c   1.000
_cell.angle_alpha   90.00
_cell.angle_beta   90.00
_cell.angle_gamma   90.00
#
_symmetry.space_group_name_H-M   'P 1'
#
loop_
_entity.id
_entity.type
_entity.pdbx_description
1 polymer ?
#
loop_
_entity_poly.entity_id
_entity_poly.type
_entity_poly.pdbx_seq_one_letter_code
_entity_poly.pdbx_strand_id
1 'polypeptide(L)'
;AFAGHTGLNINLDSTNSNPITSLFNEELGAVLQIKATDFVEVQTWFTKNTNLNIHILGQPNNNGFLNFYYHEALILRLKRSDLYKVWSETSYQMQKLRDNPDCAEQEYKFILENQGLSVTCNFTLQAPEITGTKPRIAILREQGVNGQLEMAAAFDRAGFTCVDVHSSDILAGRVSLRDFQALVACGGFSYGDVLGAGGGWAKSILFNSQAYDEFAAFFQRSDTISLGICNGCQMLAQLQELIPGAVFPKFTRNLSEQFEARLVMVKVVESTSV
;
A
#
# COMPACT_ATOMS: atom_id res chain seq x y z
N ALA A 1 -11.54 -1.44 19.25
CA ALA A 1 -10.36 -1.38 20.14
C ALA A 1 -9.04 -1.55 19.38
N PHE A 2 -8.80 -2.67 18.67
CA PHE A 2 -7.53 -2.91 17.96
C PHE A 2 -7.25 -1.87 16.87
N ALA A 3 -8.19 -1.70 15.92
CA ALA A 3 -8.04 -0.75 14.81
C ALA A 3 -7.82 0.71 15.25
N GLY A 4 -8.56 1.16 16.28
CA GLY A 4 -8.42 2.52 16.83
C GLY A 4 -7.31 2.67 17.88
N HIS A 5 -6.51 1.63 18.15
CA HIS A 5 -5.47 1.59 19.18
C HIS A 5 -5.92 2.13 20.56
N THR A 6 -7.18 1.91 20.94
CA THR A 6 -7.83 2.56 22.10
C THR A 6 -8.51 1.54 23.01
N GLY A 7 -8.65 1.87 24.30
CA GLY A 7 -9.43 1.08 25.25
C GLY A 7 -10.92 1.39 25.13
N LEU A 8 -11.75 0.61 25.81
CA LEU A 8 -13.21 0.77 25.81
C LEU A 8 -13.78 0.58 27.21
N ASN A 9 -14.78 1.37 27.58
CA ASN A 9 -15.66 1.10 28.72
C ASN A 9 -17.02 0.68 28.17
N ILE A 10 -17.45 -0.54 28.49
CA ILE A 10 -18.65 -1.18 27.94
C ILE A 10 -19.58 -1.57 29.10
N ASN A 11 -20.84 -1.15 29.05
CA ASN A 11 -21.90 -1.56 29.95
C ASN A 11 -22.83 -2.56 29.22
N LEU A 12 -23.07 -3.71 29.84
CA LEU A 12 -23.89 -4.80 29.30
C LEU A 12 -25.36 -4.78 29.75
N ASP A 13 -25.74 -3.88 30.66
CA ASP A 13 -27.07 -3.83 31.27
C ASP A 13 -28.19 -3.65 30.24
N SER A 14 -27.91 -2.95 29.14
CA SER A 14 -28.89 -2.69 28.09
C SER A 14 -29.24 -3.92 27.26
N THR A 15 -28.47 -5.01 27.34
CA THR A 15 -28.61 -6.20 26.46
C THR A 15 -29.63 -7.24 26.97
N ASN A 16 -30.27 -7.02 28.12
CA ASN A 16 -31.31 -7.87 28.72
C ASN A 16 -30.98 -9.38 28.81
N SER A 17 -29.69 -9.71 28.81
CA SER A 17 -29.15 -11.06 28.80
C SER A 17 -28.04 -11.17 29.85
N ASN A 18 -27.66 -12.40 30.22
CA ASN A 18 -26.48 -12.58 31.07
C ASN A 18 -25.21 -12.18 30.30
N PRO A 19 -24.13 -11.75 30.98
CA PRO A 19 -22.92 -11.24 30.32
C PRO A 19 -22.29 -12.18 29.28
N ILE A 20 -22.36 -13.49 29.47
CA ILE A 20 -21.80 -14.47 28.53
C ILE A 20 -22.61 -14.45 27.23
N THR A 21 -23.94 -14.56 27.32
CA THR A 21 -24.80 -14.50 26.14
C THR A 21 -24.66 -13.15 25.43
N SER A 22 -24.61 -12.04 26.16
CA SER A 22 -24.46 -10.70 25.57
C SER A 22 -23.16 -10.51 24.77
N LEU A 23 -22.06 -11.14 25.22
CA LEU A 23 -20.74 -10.97 24.60
C LEU A 23 -20.44 -11.96 23.48
N PHE A 24 -21.00 -13.17 23.54
CA PHE A 24 -20.59 -14.29 22.68
C PHE A 24 -21.69 -14.81 21.75
N ASN A 25 -22.89 -14.21 21.75
CA ASN A 25 -23.84 -14.49 20.69
C ASN A 25 -23.31 -13.95 19.34
N GLU A 26 -23.67 -14.62 18.25
CA GLU A 26 -23.30 -14.25 16.88
C GLU A 26 -24.54 -13.74 16.09
N GLU A 27 -25.49 -13.11 16.80
CA GLU A 27 -26.68 -12.54 16.17
C GLU A 27 -26.32 -11.36 15.26
N LEU A 28 -27.20 -11.07 14.30
CA LEU A 28 -27.01 -9.95 13.38
C LEU A 28 -27.04 -8.61 14.13
N GLY A 29 -26.10 -7.73 13.80
CA GLY A 29 -26.05 -6.38 14.36
C GLY A 29 -24.84 -5.58 13.92
N ALA A 30 -24.69 -4.40 14.50
CA ALA A 30 -23.53 -3.53 14.29
C ALA A 30 -23.26 -2.68 15.53
N VAL A 31 -22.00 -2.30 15.73
CA VAL A 31 -21.60 -1.30 16.73
C VAL A 31 -21.22 -0.02 16.02
N LEU A 32 -21.91 1.07 16.35
CA LEU A 32 -21.67 2.40 15.78
C LEU A 32 -21.00 3.28 16.82
N GLN A 33 -19.86 3.88 16.47
CA GLN A 33 -19.25 4.94 17.26
C GLN A 33 -19.61 6.29 16.63
N ILE A 34 -20.30 7.14 17.39
CA ILE A 34 -20.71 8.49 16.97
C ILE A 34 -20.19 9.54 17.96
N LYS A 35 -20.21 10.81 17.57
CA LYS A 35 -19.98 11.88 18.55
C LYS A 35 -21.13 11.90 19.55
N ALA A 36 -20.81 12.17 20.81
CA ALA A 36 -21.82 12.24 21.86
C ALA A 36 -22.90 13.29 21.58
N THR A 37 -22.54 14.40 20.93
CA THR A 37 -23.47 15.46 20.51
C THR A 37 -24.52 15.00 19.50
N ASP A 38 -24.19 13.97 18.72
CA ASP A 38 -25.01 13.53 17.59
C ASP A 38 -25.96 12.40 18.00
N PHE A 39 -25.89 11.94 19.26
CA PHE A 39 -26.64 10.77 19.75
C PHE A 39 -28.15 10.91 19.60
N VAL A 40 -28.71 12.07 19.98
CA VAL A 40 -30.17 12.30 19.94
C VAL A 40 -30.68 12.24 18.50
N GLU A 41 -29.94 12.83 17.56
CA GLU A 41 -30.30 12.84 16.15
C GLU A 41 -30.26 11.42 15.57
N VAL A 42 -29.16 10.70 15.80
CA VAL A 42 -28.97 9.32 15.30
C VAL A 42 -30.02 8.38 15.89
N GLN A 43 -30.25 8.42 17.20
CA GLN A 43 -31.27 7.60 17.85
C GLN A 43 -32.66 7.88 17.29
N THR A 44 -33.01 9.17 17.11
CA THR A 44 -34.30 9.57 16.53
C THR A 44 -34.47 9.02 15.11
N TRP A 45 -33.41 9.06 14.30
CA TRP A 45 -33.45 8.51 12.94
C TRP A 45 -33.72 7.00 12.96
N PHE A 46 -33.01 6.23 13.77
CA PHE A 46 -33.22 4.77 13.83
C PHE A 46 -34.61 4.40 14.33
N THR A 47 -35.11 5.06 15.38
CA THR A 47 -36.46 4.81 15.92
C THR A 47 -37.56 5.13 14.91
N LYS A 48 -37.38 6.17 14.07
CA LYS A 48 -38.38 6.56 13.07
C LYS A 48 -38.35 5.71 11.80
N ASN A 49 -37.16 5.25 11.39
CA ASN A 49 -36.97 4.63 10.08
C ASN A 49 -36.77 3.11 10.15
N THR A 50 -36.59 2.54 11.35
CA THR A 50 -36.28 1.12 11.53
C THR A 50 -36.98 0.56 12.77
N ASN A 51 -37.09 -0.77 12.84
CA ASN A 51 -37.53 -1.50 14.04
C ASN A 51 -36.35 -2.14 14.79
N LEU A 52 -35.14 -1.59 14.62
CA LEU A 52 -33.93 -2.14 15.23
C LEU A 52 -33.84 -1.75 16.71
N ASN A 53 -33.42 -2.69 17.53
CA ASN A 53 -33.12 -2.42 18.93
C ASN A 53 -31.80 -1.66 19.06
N ILE A 54 -31.82 -0.57 19.82
CA ILE A 54 -30.64 0.28 20.03
C ILE A 54 -30.21 0.15 21.48
N HIS A 55 -28.95 -0.22 21.68
CA HIS A 55 -28.35 -0.39 22.99
C HIS A 55 -27.18 0.58 23.16
N ILE A 56 -27.21 1.38 24.23
CA ILE A 56 -26.05 2.20 24.60
C ILE A 56 -25.04 1.28 25.27
N LEU A 57 -23.92 1.05 24.58
CA LEU A 57 -22.86 0.18 25.07
C LEU A 57 -21.81 0.93 25.89
N GLY A 58 -21.47 2.18 25.56
CA GLY A 58 -20.46 2.94 26.29
C GLY A 58 -19.57 3.78 25.39
N GLN A 59 -18.29 3.94 25.74
CA GLN A 59 -17.38 4.88 25.08
C GLN A 59 -15.91 4.42 25.06
N PRO A 60 -15.08 4.93 24.14
CA PRO A 60 -13.64 4.75 24.18
C PRO A 60 -13.00 5.35 25.44
N ASN A 61 -11.83 4.83 25.80
CA ASN A 61 -10.99 5.34 26.89
C ASN A 61 -9.51 5.37 26.50
N ASN A 62 -8.71 6.09 27.28
CA ASN A 62 -7.28 6.29 26.98
C ASN A 62 -6.33 5.46 27.86
N ASN A 63 -6.83 4.45 28.57
CA ASN A 63 -6.02 3.65 29.49
C ASN A 63 -5.56 2.30 28.90
N GLY A 64 -6.00 1.97 27.69
CA GLY A 64 -5.59 0.74 26.99
C GLY A 64 -6.26 -0.54 27.50
N PHE A 65 -7.31 -0.44 28.33
CA PHE A 65 -8.09 -1.58 28.81
C PHE A 65 -9.48 -1.61 28.17
N LEU A 66 -9.99 -2.82 27.96
CA LEU A 66 -11.39 -3.11 27.72
C LEU A 66 -12.00 -3.45 29.08
N ASN A 67 -12.88 -2.57 29.57
CA ASN A 67 -13.56 -2.70 30.85
C ASN A 67 -15.03 -3.01 30.59
N PHE A 68 -15.53 -4.12 31.12
CA PHE A 68 -16.92 -4.53 31.00
C PHE A 68 -17.62 -4.41 32.35
N TYR A 69 -18.73 -3.70 32.35
CA TYR A 69 -19.55 -3.41 33.51
C TYR A 69 -20.90 -4.11 33.38
N TYR A 70 -21.41 -4.62 34.50
CA TYR A 70 -22.73 -5.20 34.62
C TYR A 70 -23.27 -4.90 36.03
N HIS A 71 -24.46 -4.31 36.10
CA HIS A 71 -25.05 -3.77 37.32
C HIS A 71 -24.08 -2.89 38.11
N GLU A 72 -23.47 -1.93 37.40
CA GLU A 72 -22.45 -0.98 37.91
C GLU A 72 -21.13 -1.62 38.38
N ALA A 73 -21.04 -2.94 38.48
CA ALA A 73 -19.84 -3.66 38.87
C ALA A 73 -18.93 -3.91 37.66
N LEU A 74 -17.61 -3.70 37.84
CA LEU A 74 -16.60 -4.11 36.87
C LEU A 74 -16.44 -5.63 36.94
N ILE A 75 -16.97 -6.34 35.94
CA ILE A 75 -16.97 -7.81 35.91
C ILE A 75 -15.77 -8.40 35.14
N LEU A 76 -15.19 -7.63 34.22
CA LEU A 76 -14.08 -8.08 33.39
C LEU A 76 -13.23 -6.89 32.97
N ARG A 77 -11.92 -7.00 33.16
CA ARG A 77 -10.93 -6.01 32.72
C ARG A 77 -9.81 -6.71 31.97
N LEU A 78 -9.65 -6.38 30.70
CA LEU A 78 -8.69 -7.00 29.81
C LEU A 78 -7.79 -5.95 29.19
N LYS A 79 -6.47 -6.21 29.17
CA LYS A 79 -5.52 -5.31 28.53
C LYS A 79 -5.59 -5.50 27.01
N ARG A 80 -5.82 -4.42 26.26
CA ARG A 80 -5.98 -4.46 24.80
C ARG A 80 -4.78 -5.12 24.11
N SER A 81 -3.56 -4.83 24.57
CA SER A 81 -2.33 -5.39 24.00
C SER A 81 -2.27 -6.91 24.09
N ASP A 82 -2.74 -7.46 25.19
CA ASP A 82 -2.66 -8.90 25.46
C ASP A 82 -3.71 -9.62 24.61
N LEU A 83 -4.90 -9.03 24.48
CA LEU A 83 -5.92 -9.51 23.55
C LEU A 83 -5.45 -9.44 22.09
N TYR A 84 -4.73 -8.38 21.71
CA TYR A 84 -4.24 -8.25 20.33
C TYR A 84 -3.18 -9.31 20.02
N LYS A 85 -2.28 -9.62 20.96
CA LYS A 85 -1.35 -10.75 20.85
C LYS A 85 -2.08 -12.07 20.61
N VAL A 86 -3.03 -12.41 21.47
CA VAL A 86 -3.80 -13.66 21.35
C VAL A 86 -4.55 -13.71 20.02
N TRP A 87 -5.16 -12.60 19.60
CA TRP A 87 -5.89 -12.53 18.34
C TRP A 87 -4.97 -12.72 17.11
N SER A 88 -3.73 -12.22 17.17
CA SER A 88 -2.75 -12.33 16.08
C SER A 88 -1.91 -13.61 16.11
N GLU A 89 -1.98 -14.42 17.17
CA GLU A 89 -1.19 -15.63 17.37
C GLU A 89 -1.31 -16.59 16.18
N THR A 90 -2.54 -16.86 15.71
CA THR A 90 -2.78 -17.77 14.58
C THR A 90 -2.05 -17.32 13.32
N SER A 91 -2.16 -16.03 12.97
CA SER A 91 -1.46 -15.48 11.79
C SER A 91 0.05 -15.56 11.95
N TYR A 92 0.57 -15.26 13.14
CA TYR A 92 1.99 -15.39 13.44
C TYR A 92 2.50 -16.83 13.26
N GLN A 93 1.81 -17.82 13.84
CA GLN A 93 2.23 -19.23 13.73
C GLN A 93 2.17 -19.70 12.26
N MET A 94 1.15 -19.30 11.50
CA MET A 94 1.06 -19.62 10.07
C MET A 94 2.20 -18.99 9.25
N GLN A 95 2.51 -17.71 9.48
CA GLN A 95 3.65 -17.04 8.82
C GLN A 95 4.97 -17.70 9.21
N LYS A 96 5.18 -18.02 10.49
CA LYS A 96 6.40 -18.68 10.96
C LYS A 96 6.65 -20.04 10.30
N LEU A 97 5.58 -20.78 9.99
CA LEU A 97 5.66 -22.08 9.30
C LEU A 97 5.88 -21.95 7.78
N ARG A 98 5.39 -20.87 7.17
CA ARG A 98 5.35 -20.69 5.71
C ARG A 98 6.49 -19.78 5.18
N ASP A 99 6.87 -18.78 5.96
CA ASP A 99 7.71 -17.64 5.60
C ASP A 99 9.03 -17.69 6.38
N ASN A 100 9.85 -16.65 6.27
CA ASN A 100 11.00 -16.53 7.16
C ASN A 100 10.54 -16.34 8.63
N PRO A 101 10.90 -17.26 9.55
CA PRO A 101 10.43 -17.22 10.93
C PRO A 101 10.89 -15.97 11.69
N ASP A 102 12.05 -15.40 11.34
CA ASP A 102 12.57 -14.19 11.98
C ASP A 102 11.73 -12.97 11.59
N CYS A 103 11.31 -12.87 10.32
CA CYS A 103 10.41 -11.81 9.86
C CYS A 103 9.03 -11.93 10.52
N ALA A 104 8.47 -13.14 10.60
CA ALA A 104 7.19 -13.39 11.27
C ALA A 104 7.25 -13.02 12.77
N GLU A 105 8.35 -13.36 13.46
CA GLU A 105 8.55 -12.99 14.85
C GLU A 105 8.71 -11.48 15.05
N GLN A 106 9.43 -10.79 14.15
CA GLN A 106 9.55 -9.33 14.15
C GLN A 106 8.17 -8.66 13.99
N GLU A 107 7.36 -9.09 13.02
CA GLU A 107 6.00 -8.55 12.82
C GLU A 107 5.13 -8.76 14.06
N TYR A 108 5.15 -9.97 14.64
CA TYR A 108 4.36 -10.29 15.83
C TYR A 108 4.77 -9.48 17.06
N LYS A 109 6.08 -9.30 17.28
CA LYS A 109 6.60 -8.47 18.39
C LYS A 109 6.22 -7.00 18.21
N PHE A 110 6.28 -6.50 16.98
CA PHE A 110 6.01 -5.10 16.66
C PHE A 110 4.57 -4.66 16.95
N ILE A 111 3.60 -5.59 17.04
CA ILE A 111 2.21 -5.31 17.42
C ILE A 111 2.09 -4.45 18.70
N LEU A 112 3.00 -4.64 19.65
CA LEU A 112 3.01 -3.91 20.92
C LEU A 112 3.59 -2.49 20.81
N GLU A 113 4.50 -2.28 19.87
CA GLU A 113 5.25 -1.04 19.71
C GLU A 113 4.61 -0.11 18.67
N ASN A 114 3.78 -0.68 17.78
CA ASN A 114 3.17 0.00 16.65
C ASN A 114 2.33 1.22 17.07
N GLN A 115 2.82 2.41 16.73
CA GLN A 115 2.15 3.70 16.92
C GLN A 115 1.23 4.10 15.74
N GLY A 116 1.14 3.25 14.72
CA GLY A 116 0.43 3.52 13.48
C GLY A 116 1.24 4.31 12.47
N LEU A 117 0.62 4.58 11.31
CA LEU A 117 1.22 5.39 10.25
C LEU A 117 1.08 6.87 10.59
N SER A 118 2.17 7.61 10.43
CA SER A 118 2.23 9.05 10.61
C SER A 118 2.93 9.70 9.42
N VAL A 119 2.53 10.93 9.08
CA VAL A 119 3.14 11.70 8.00
C VAL A 119 3.73 12.99 8.59
N THR A 120 4.97 13.28 8.24
CA THR A 120 5.60 14.58 8.48
C THR A 120 6.02 15.14 7.13
N CYS A 121 5.47 16.31 6.77
CA CYS A 121 5.78 16.99 5.52
C CYS A 121 6.34 18.37 5.83
N ASN A 122 7.61 18.60 5.51
CA ASN A 122 8.29 19.88 5.76
C ASN A 122 8.20 20.84 4.56
N PHE A 123 7.36 20.52 3.58
CA PHE A 123 7.11 21.33 2.39
C PHE A 123 5.62 21.38 2.10
N THR A 124 5.20 22.40 1.35
CA THR A 124 3.80 22.52 0.91
C THR A 124 3.60 21.67 -0.34
N LEU A 125 2.59 20.79 -0.29
CA LEU A 125 2.12 20.08 -1.48
C LEU A 125 1.31 21.05 -2.35
N GLN A 126 1.96 21.71 -3.29
CA GLN A 126 1.29 22.47 -4.35
C GLN A 126 1.54 21.80 -5.68
N ALA A 127 0.47 21.48 -6.40
CA ALA A 127 0.59 21.06 -7.78
C ALA A 127 1.11 22.26 -8.59
N PRO A 128 2.20 22.10 -9.38
CA PRO A 128 2.66 23.17 -10.24
C PRO A 128 1.58 23.53 -11.26
N GLU A 129 1.53 24.80 -11.67
CA GLU A 129 0.67 25.21 -12.77
C GLU A 129 1.22 24.60 -14.08
N ILE A 130 0.39 23.79 -14.74
CA ILE A 130 0.76 23.14 -16.00
C ILE A 130 0.50 24.14 -17.13
N THR A 131 1.54 24.87 -17.53
CA THR A 131 1.47 25.83 -18.64
C THR A 131 2.29 25.33 -19.84
N GLY A 132 1.78 25.52 -21.06
CA GLY A 132 2.53 25.24 -22.29
C GLY A 132 2.17 23.91 -22.97
N THR A 133 3.11 23.36 -23.73
CA THR A 133 2.93 22.13 -24.51
C THR A 133 3.08 20.89 -23.63
N LYS A 134 2.26 19.86 -23.88
CA LYS A 134 2.32 18.59 -23.15
C LYS A 134 3.45 17.71 -23.69
N PRO A 135 4.58 17.52 -22.97
CA PRO A 135 5.66 16.63 -23.43
C PRO A 135 5.17 15.19 -23.56
N ARG A 136 5.74 14.43 -24.49
CA ARG A 136 5.37 13.03 -24.69
C ARG A 136 6.12 12.14 -23.71
N ILE A 137 5.38 11.25 -23.05
CA ILE A 137 5.93 10.20 -22.20
C ILE A 137 5.58 8.82 -22.76
N ALA A 138 6.59 7.95 -22.84
CA ALA A 138 6.40 6.55 -23.12
C ALA A 138 5.97 5.83 -21.84
N ILE A 139 4.71 5.40 -21.78
CA ILE A 139 4.21 4.50 -20.75
C ILE A 139 4.61 3.09 -21.17
N LEU A 140 5.81 2.69 -20.76
CA LEU A 140 6.47 1.49 -21.25
C LEU A 140 5.93 0.25 -20.51
N ARG A 141 5.52 -0.75 -21.29
CA ARG A 141 5.07 -2.05 -20.79
C ARG A 141 5.61 -3.22 -21.60
N GLU A 142 5.54 -4.40 -20.99
CA GLU A 142 5.83 -5.71 -21.58
C GLU A 142 4.71 -6.67 -21.20
N GLN A 143 4.64 -7.85 -21.83
CA GLN A 143 3.73 -8.91 -21.43
C GLN A 143 3.84 -9.22 -19.93
N GLY A 144 2.73 -9.11 -19.21
CA GLY A 144 2.65 -9.33 -17.75
C GLY A 144 2.80 -8.06 -16.90
N VAL A 145 3.14 -6.92 -17.49
CA VAL A 145 2.99 -5.60 -16.84
C VAL A 145 1.50 -5.31 -16.63
N ASN A 146 1.14 -4.79 -15.46
CA ASN A 146 -0.26 -4.59 -15.07
C ASN A 146 -0.54 -3.24 -14.39
N GLY A 147 0.48 -2.39 -14.19
CA GLY A 147 0.33 -1.08 -13.55
C GLY A 147 0.42 0.13 -14.49
N GLN A 148 0.27 -0.08 -15.80
CA GLN A 148 0.45 0.96 -16.81
C GLN A 148 -0.67 2.00 -16.85
N LEU A 149 -1.90 1.64 -16.45
CA LEU A 149 -3.07 2.53 -16.59
C LEU A 149 -3.06 3.63 -15.53
N GLU A 150 -2.83 3.27 -14.28
CA GLU A 150 -2.66 4.22 -13.19
C GLU A 150 -1.39 5.06 -13.35
N MET A 151 -0.34 4.48 -13.97
CA MET A 151 0.86 5.23 -14.32
C MET A 151 0.55 6.32 -15.34
N ALA A 152 -0.15 5.96 -16.43
CA ALA A 152 -0.61 6.92 -17.43
C ALA A 152 -1.52 7.99 -16.81
N ALA A 153 -2.44 7.61 -15.92
CA ALA A 153 -3.32 8.55 -15.24
C ALA A 153 -2.57 9.57 -14.36
N ALA A 154 -1.52 9.11 -13.66
CA ALA A 154 -0.68 9.99 -12.84
C ALA A 154 0.08 11.03 -13.70
N PHE A 155 0.68 10.59 -14.82
CA PHE A 155 1.40 11.48 -15.72
C PHE A 155 0.48 12.39 -16.56
N ASP A 156 -0.69 11.92 -16.98
CA ASP A 156 -1.68 12.76 -17.66
C ASP A 156 -2.15 13.91 -16.74
N ARG A 157 -2.41 13.59 -15.46
CA ARG A 157 -2.73 14.60 -14.44
C ARG A 157 -1.58 15.59 -14.22
N ALA A 158 -0.33 15.15 -14.41
CA ALA A 158 0.86 16.01 -14.36
C ALA A 158 1.14 16.77 -15.67
N GLY A 159 0.29 16.62 -16.70
CA GLY A 159 0.37 17.41 -17.92
C GLY A 159 1.10 16.76 -19.10
N PHE A 160 1.39 15.46 -19.04
CA PHE A 160 2.05 14.75 -20.14
C PHE A 160 1.05 14.25 -21.19
N THR A 161 1.53 14.11 -22.43
CA THR A 161 0.87 13.30 -23.46
C THR A 161 1.34 11.86 -23.30
N CYS A 162 0.52 11.03 -22.65
CA CYS A 162 0.84 9.63 -22.38
C CYS A 162 0.63 8.76 -23.64
N VAL A 163 1.65 7.98 -24.01
CA VAL A 163 1.58 7.03 -25.12
C VAL A 163 1.81 5.63 -24.57
N ASP A 164 0.88 4.71 -24.83
CA ASP A 164 1.11 3.29 -24.57
C ASP A 164 2.20 2.77 -25.50
N VAL A 165 3.31 2.31 -24.92
CA VAL A 165 4.43 1.75 -25.69
C VAL A 165 4.66 0.33 -25.19
N HIS A 166 4.23 -0.64 -25.99
CA HIS A 166 4.60 -2.01 -25.74
C HIS A 166 6.03 -2.27 -26.21
N SER A 167 6.79 -3.07 -25.47
CA SER A 167 8.19 -3.36 -25.81
C SER A 167 8.32 -3.92 -27.23
N SER A 168 7.37 -4.75 -27.66
CA SER A 168 7.32 -5.26 -29.04
C SER A 168 7.25 -4.18 -30.13
N ASP A 169 6.78 -2.98 -29.83
CA ASP A 169 6.76 -1.86 -30.78
C ASP A 169 8.14 -1.26 -30.99
N ILE A 170 8.96 -1.20 -29.93
CA ILE A 170 10.36 -0.78 -30.00
C ILE A 170 11.19 -1.87 -30.69
N LEU A 171 11.03 -3.13 -30.27
CA LEU A 171 11.76 -4.28 -30.83
C LEU A 171 11.54 -4.45 -32.35
N ALA A 172 10.40 -4.01 -32.86
CA ALA A 172 10.04 -4.09 -34.28
C ALA A 172 10.17 -2.75 -35.03
N GLY A 173 10.63 -1.68 -34.36
CA GLY A 173 10.81 -0.37 -34.97
C GLY A 173 9.54 0.39 -35.33
N ARG A 174 8.40 0.02 -34.75
CA ARG A 174 7.14 0.78 -34.89
C ARG A 174 7.15 2.06 -34.07
N VAL A 175 7.94 2.10 -33.00
CA VAL A 175 8.10 3.25 -32.11
C VAL A 175 9.59 3.51 -31.90
N SER A 176 10.00 4.78 -31.98
CA SER A 176 11.34 5.25 -31.61
C SER A 176 11.29 6.05 -30.31
N LEU A 177 12.24 5.82 -29.41
CA LEU A 177 12.34 6.53 -28.13
C LEU A 177 12.82 7.98 -28.32
N ARG A 178 13.33 8.33 -29.50
CA ARG A 178 13.69 9.70 -29.90
C ARG A 178 12.51 10.68 -29.82
N ASP A 179 11.29 10.17 -30.00
CA ASP A 179 10.06 10.96 -30.00
C ASP A 179 9.56 11.36 -28.60
N PHE A 180 10.26 10.95 -27.55
CA PHE A 180 9.85 11.11 -26.16
C PHE A 180 10.85 11.94 -25.35
N GLN A 181 10.34 12.76 -24.43
CA GLN A 181 11.13 13.46 -23.40
C GLN A 181 11.15 12.70 -22.08
N ALA A 182 10.22 11.76 -21.90
CA ALA A 182 10.13 10.96 -20.69
C ALA A 182 9.82 9.50 -21.04
N LEU A 183 10.32 8.60 -20.21
CA LEU A 183 9.95 7.18 -20.23
C LEU A 183 9.65 6.72 -18.81
N VAL A 184 8.56 5.98 -18.64
CA VAL A 184 8.29 5.27 -17.39
C VAL A 184 8.13 3.78 -17.64
N ALA A 185 8.97 2.98 -17.00
CA ALA A 185 8.83 1.53 -16.95
C ALA A 185 7.85 1.16 -15.83
N CYS A 186 6.72 0.56 -16.21
CA CYS A 186 5.61 0.31 -15.30
C CYS A 186 5.77 -0.96 -14.45
N GLY A 187 4.98 -1.06 -13.39
CA GLY A 187 4.96 -2.21 -12.48
C GLY A 187 4.16 -3.41 -13.00
N GLY A 188 4.43 -4.58 -12.45
CA GLY A 188 3.70 -5.83 -12.73
C GLY A 188 4.58 -7.05 -12.57
N PHE A 189 4.35 -8.07 -13.40
CA PHE A 189 5.06 -9.35 -13.38
C PHE A 189 5.48 -9.71 -14.80
N SER A 190 6.36 -8.92 -15.41
CA SER A 190 6.80 -9.19 -16.78
C SER A 190 7.38 -10.61 -16.88
N TYR A 191 6.88 -11.39 -17.85
CA TYR A 191 7.19 -12.83 -17.99
C TYR A 191 6.94 -13.67 -16.71
N GLY A 192 6.04 -13.24 -15.82
CA GLY A 192 5.78 -13.90 -14.55
C GLY A 192 6.98 -13.90 -13.59
N ASP A 193 7.90 -12.94 -13.75
CA ASP A 193 9.18 -12.84 -13.03
C ASP A 193 10.11 -14.08 -13.17
N VAL A 194 9.85 -14.91 -14.18
CA VAL A 194 10.71 -16.05 -14.53
C VAL A 194 12.08 -15.53 -15.01
N LEU A 195 13.15 -16.19 -14.60
CA LEU A 195 14.55 -15.75 -14.77
C LEU A 195 14.93 -14.49 -13.97
N GLY A 196 14.17 -14.18 -12.93
CA GLY A 196 14.36 -13.03 -12.06
C GLY A 196 13.48 -11.86 -12.49
N ALA A 197 12.85 -11.21 -11.52
CA ALA A 197 11.90 -10.11 -11.76
C ALA A 197 12.55 -8.98 -12.59
N GLY A 198 11.86 -8.55 -13.64
CA GLY A 198 12.35 -7.60 -14.65
C GLY A 198 13.48 -8.12 -15.55
N GLY A 199 13.99 -9.33 -15.33
CA GLY A 199 15.17 -9.87 -16.04
C GLY A 199 14.89 -10.34 -17.46
N GLY A 200 13.75 -10.98 -17.70
CA GLY A 200 13.31 -11.32 -19.06
C GLY A 200 13.13 -10.07 -19.93
N TRP A 201 12.53 -9.03 -19.35
CA TRP A 201 12.30 -7.74 -20.00
C TRP A 201 13.61 -6.98 -20.29
N ALA A 202 14.51 -6.89 -19.32
CA ALA A 202 15.81 -6.25 -19.57
C ALA A 202 16.61 -7.00 -20.65
N LYS A 203 16.66 -8.33 -20.59
CA LYS A 203 17.39 -9.14 -21.58
C LYS A 203 16.77 -9.09 -22.98
N SER A 204 15.44 -8.94 -23.11
CA SER A 204 14.82 -8.77 -24.43
C SER A 204 15.25 -7.48 -25.11
N ILE A 205 15.52 -6.42 -24.33
CA ILE A 205 16.12 -5.17 -24.79
C ILE A 205 17.61 -5.37 -25.10
N LEU A 206 18.39 -5.91 -24.16
CA LEU A 206 19.84 -6.05 -24.30
C LEU A 206 20.27 -6.94 -25.47
N PHE A 207 19.49 -7.98 -25.77
CA PHE A 207 19.83 -8.95 -26.83
C PHE A 207 19.15 -8.65 -28.17
N ASN A 208 18.43 -7.54 -28.28
CA ASN A 208 17.89 -7.04 -29.53
C ASN A 208 18.62 -5.75 -29.90
N SER A 209 19.43 -5.75 -30.97
CA SER A 209 20.27 -4.60 -31.32
C SER A 209 19.48 -3.30 -31.54
N GLN A 210 18.29 -3.40 -32.11
CA GLN A 210 17.44 -2.22 -32.34
C GLN A 210 16.94 -1.62 -31.02
N ALA A 211 16.42 -2.45 -30.12
CA ALA A 211 15.99 -1.98 -28.81
C ALA A 211 17.18 -1.47 -27.99
N TYR A 212 18.29 -2.20 -27.99
CA TYR A 212 19.54 -1.78 -27.34
C TYR A 212 19.93 -0.36 -27.76
N ASP A 213 20.02 -0.10 -29.06
CA ASP A 213 20.44 1.20 -29.59
C ASP A 213 19.43 2.32 -29.25
N GLU A 214 18.13 2.05 -29.30
CA GLU A 214 17.08 3.00 -28.91
C GLU A 214 17.17 3.39 -27.42
N PHE A 215 17.31 2.41 -26.52
CA PHE A 215 17.44 2.68 -25.09
C PHE A 215 18.77 3.36 -24.75
N ALA A 216 19.89 2.91 -25.32
CA ALA A 216 21.20 3.53 -25.12
C ALA A 216 21.21 4.99 -25.60
N ALA A 217 20.61 5.27 -26.77
CA ALA A 217 20.49 6.63 -27.28
C ALA A 217 19.56 7.50 -26.40
N PHE A 218 18.46 6.94 -25.90
CA PHE A 218 17.55 7.64 -25.00
C PHE A 218 18.26 8.06 -23.70
N PHE A 219 18.94 7.14 -23.02
CA PHE A 219 19.59 7.42 -21.73
C PHE A 219 20.79 8.37 -21.81
N GLN A 220 21.42 8.50 -22.99
CA GLN A 220 22.54 9.46 -23.19
C GLN A 220 22.07 10.90 -23.40
N ARG A 221 20.77 11.13 -23.65
CA ARG A 221 20.23 12.46 -23.90
C ARG A 221 20.07 13.25 -22.59
N SER A 222 20.66 14.44 -22.54
CA SER A 222 20.56 15.36 -21.40
C SER A 222 19.18 16.01 -21.23
N ASP A 223 18.26 15.84 -22.19
CA ASP A 223 16.91 16.41 -22.19
C ASP A 223 15.83 15.36 -21.85
N THR A 224 16.22 14.22 -21.28
CA THR A 224 15.29 13.12 -20.97
C THR A 224 15.19 12.81 -19.49
N ILE A 225 14.03 12.30 -19.08
CA ILE A 225 13.81 11.72 -17.75
C ILE A 225 13.34 10.26 -17.86
N SER A 226 13.78 9.42 -16.94
CA SER A 226 13.34 8.03 -16.84
C SER A 226 12.90 7.68 -15.42
N LEU A 227 11.79 6.97 -15.29
CA LEU A 227 11.29 6.45 -14.02
C LEU A 227 11.05 4.94 -14.13
N GLY A 228 11.44 4.17 -13.12
CA GLY A 228 11.10 2.76 -13.01
C GLY A 228 10.38 2.47 -11.71
N ILE A 229 9.21 1.86 -11.78
CA ILE A 229 8.39 1.54 -10.60
C ILE A 229 8.21 0.03 -10.50
N CYS A 230 8.49 -0.54 -9.32
CA CYS A 230 8.36 -1.98 -9.04
C CYS A 230 9.10 -2.83 -10.10
N ASN A 231 8.39 -3.55 -10.97
CA ASN A 231 8.98 -4.34 -12.05
C ASN A 231 9.79 -3.50 -13.05
N GLY A 232 9.36 -2.27 -13.31
CA GLY A 232 10.14 -1.32 -14.11
C GLY A 232 11.44 -0.89 -13.42
N CYS A 233 11.46 -0.76 -12.10
CA CYS A 233 12.69 -0.49 -11.35
C CYS A 233 13.67 -1.66 -11.49
N GLN A 234 13.17 -2.89 -11.34
CA GLN A 234 13.97 -4.12 -11.49
C GLN A 234 14.53 -4.28 -12.90
N MET A 235 13.75 -3.94 -13.92
CA MET A 235 14.19 -3.94 -15.32
C MET A 235 15.28 -2.87 -15.55
N LEU A 236 15.06 -1.61 -15.15
CA LEU A 236 16.06 -0.54 -15.32
C LEU A 236 17.36 -0.83 -14.56
N ALA A 237 17.30 -1.44 -13.38
CA ALA A 237 18.50 -1.85 -12.63
C ALA A 237 19.37 -2.85 -13.41
N GLN A 238 18.76 -3.67 -14.27
CA GLN A 238 19.48 -4.60 -15.15
C GLN A 238 19.96 -3.94 -16.45
N LEU A 239 19.41 -2.78 -16.84
CA LEU A 239 19.90 -1.96 -17.94
C LEU A 239 20.97 -0.94 -17.51
N GLN A 240 21.55 -1.08 -16.31
CA GLN A 240 22.50 -0.10 -15.78
C GLN A 240 23.68 0.21 -16.72
N GLU A 241 24.11 -0.75 -17.56
CA GLU A 241 25.19 -0.55 -18.53
C GLU A 241 24.85 0.47 -19.63
N LEU A 242 23.56 0.73 -19.85
CA LEU A 242 23.07 1.72 -20.81
C LEU A 242 22.84 3.09 -20.16
N ILE A 243 22.80 3.17 -18.83
CA ILE A 243 22.38 4.36 -18.09
C ILE A 243 23.62 5.09 -17.52
N PRO A 244 23.94 6.30 -18.00
CA PRO A 244 25.13 7.02 -17.55
C PRO A 244 25.17 7.22 -16.03
N GLY A 245 26.28 6.82 -15.41
CA GLY A 245 26.48 6.99 -13.96
C GLY A 245 25.65 6.07 -13.06
N ALA A 246 24.90 5.13 -13.63
CA ALA A 246 24.10 4.19 -12.84
C ALA A 246 24.97 3.20 -12.07
N VAL A 247 24.80 3.16 -10.75
CA VAL A 247 25.32 2.12 -9.86
C VAL A 247 24.15 1.62 -9.03
N PHE A 248 23.33 0.77 -9.65
CA PHE A 248 22.09 0.30 -9.04
C PHE A 248 22.29 -1.03 -8.30
N PRO A 249 21.63 -1.21 -7.13
CA PRO A 249 21.61 -2.51 -6.47
C PRO A 249 20.82 -3.52 -7.29
N LYS A 250 21.05 -4.81 -7.01
CA LYS A 250 20.18 -5.86 -7.50
C LYS A 250 18.96 -5.97 -6.59
N PHE A 251 17.79 -6.08 -7.21
CA PHE A 251 16.55 -6.37 -6.52
C PHE A 251 16.28 -7.88 -6.59
N THR A 252 16.30 -8.55 -5.45
CA THR A 252 16.17 -10.00 -5.33
C THR A 252 14.94 -10.35 -4.50
N ARG A 253 14.75 -11.65 -4.23
CA ARG A 253 13.69 -12.12 -3.35
C ARG A 253 13.76 -11.44 -1.98
N ASN A 254 12.58 -11.11 -1.44
CA ASN A 254 12.45 -10.52 -0.11
C ASN A 254 12.98 -11.46 0.95
N LEU A 255 13.55 -10.91 2.03
CA LEU A 255 14.02 -11.69 3.18
C LEU A 255 12.90 -12.51 3.84
N SER A 256 11.64 -12.06 3.76
CA SER A 256 10.48 -12.80 4.26
C SER A 256 10.17 -14.06 3.45
N GLU A 257 10.79 -14.23 2.27
CA GLU A 257 10.50 -15.26 1.28
C GLU A 257 9.06 -15.21 0.71
N GLN A 258 8.33 -14.11 0.96
CA GLN A 258 6.97 -13.87 0.48
C GLN A 258 6.83 -12.57 -0.32
N PHE A 259 5.72 -12.51 -1.06
CA PHE A 259 5.23 -11.26 -1.63
C PHE A 259 4.64 -10.37 -0.53
N GLU A 260 5.05 -9.11 -0.48
CA GLU A 260 4.62 -8.15 0.54
C GLU A 260 3.72 -7.07 -0.07
N ALA A 261 2.42 -7.16 0.21
CA ALA A 261 1.44 -6.11 -0.10
C ALA A 261 1.23 -5.24 1.16
N ARG A 262 2.04 -4.17 1.30
CA ARG A 262 2.05 -3.33 2.52
C ARG A 262 1.86 -1.86 2.18
N LEU A 263 1.09 -1.17 3.04
CA LEU A 263 1.16 0.29 3.12
C LEU A 263 2.31 0.65 4.07
N VAL A 264 3.38 1.23 3.53
CA VAL A 264 4.62 1.49 4.25
C VAL A 264 4.86 2.99 4.44
N MET A 265 5.54 3.35 5.52
CA MET A 265 6.04 4.69 5.75
C MET A 265 7.46 4.79 5.19
N VAL A 266 7.70 5.78 4.33
CA VAL A 266 9.02 6.04 3.74
C VAL A 266 9.46 7.46 4.05
N LYS A 267 10.77 7.68 4.10
CA LYS A 267 11.39 9.00 4.23
C LYS A 267 12.08 9.36 2.93
N VAL A 268 11.72 10.50 2.34
CA VAL A 268 12.48 11.08 1.23
C VAL A 268 13.81 11.60 1.77
N VAL A 269 14.90 11.12 1.20
CA VAL A 269 16.27 11.51 1.57
C VAL A 269 16.86 12.41 0.48
N GLU A 270 17.84 13.23 0.85
CA GLU A 270 18.57 14.05 -0.10
C GLU A 270 19.30 13.17 -1.13
N SER A 271 19.14 13.49 -2.41
CA SER A 271 19.73 12.76 -3.54
C SER A 271 19.81 13.65 -4.78
N THR A 272 20.39 13.14 -5.86
CA THR A 272 20.42 13.80 -7.17
C THR A 272 19.18 13.54 -8.02
N SER A 273 18.12 12.93 -7.46
CA SER A 273 16.82 12.84 -8.14
C SER A 273 16.32 14.25 -8.43
N VAL A 274 15.97 14.50 -9.70
CA VAL A 274 15.38 15.77 -10.17
C VAL A 274 13.99 16.00 -9.60
#